data_AF-A0A0K1QU53-F1
#
_entry.id   AF-A0A0K1QU53-F1
#
_cell.length_a   1.000
_cell.length_b   1.000
_cell.length_c   1.000
_cell.angle_alpha   90.00
_cell.angle_beta   90.00
_cell.angle_gamma   90.00
#
_symmetry.space_group_name_H-M   'P 1'
#
loop_
_entity.id
_entity.type
_entity.pdbx_description
1 polymer ?
#
loop_
_entity_poly.entity_id
_entity_poly.type
_entity_poly.pdbx_seq_one_letter_code
_entity_poly.pdbx_strand_id
1 'polypeptide(L)'
;MIVRPKPNLIGVLTSLKGSIAKRIAWRSLMVTLLASAIVLIETLHPSYFSKVSATPFTLLGLSLSIFMSFRNNAWAIVSYTFFGLDAIGDELEDPLGRDENDLPTDALVRIIEREVLSALGVTQLPPVLEPVDFVLE
;
A
#
# COMPACT_ATOMS: atom_id res chain seq x y z
N MET A 1 6.09 20.09 15.51
CA MET A 1 6.05 19.12 14.39
C MET A 1 7.17 18.10 14.59
N ILE A 2 6.86 16.85 15.01
CA ILE A 2 7.88 15.79 15.15
C ILE A 2 8.16 15.24 13.76
N VAL A 3 9.22 15.74 13.11
CA VAL A 3 9.70 15.20 11.84
C VAL A 3 10.40 13.88 12.11
N ARG A 4 9.70 12.76 11.91
CA ARG A 4 10.32 11.43 11.96
C ARG A 4 11.11 11.19 10.67
N PRO A 5 12.35 10.66 10.74
CA PRO A 5 13.09 10.29 9.54
C PRO A 5 12.31 9.25 8.74
N LYS A 6 12.15 9.49 7.43
CA LYS A 6 11.49 8.56 6.50
C LYS A 6 12.28 7.24 6.49
N PRO A 7 11.68 6.10 6.83
CA PRO A 7 12.41 4.84 6.86
C PRO A 7 12.78 4.41 5.43
N ASN A 8 14.02 3.98 5.22
CA ASN A 8 14.47 3.45 3.94
C ASN A 8 13.67 2.21 3.54
N LEU A 9 13.28 2.12 2.26
CA LEU A 9 12.47 1.02 1.71
C LEU A 9 13.05 -0.36 2.05
N ILE A 10 14.37 -0.51 1.91
CA ILE A 10 15.10 -1.73 2.24
C ILE A 10 15.03 -2.04 3.74
N GLY A 11 15.05 -1.02 4.60
CA GLY A 11 14.94 -1.17 6.05
C GLY A 11 13.53 -1.60 6.49
N VAL A 12 12.49 -1.17 5.76
CA VAL A 12 11.11 -1.63 5.97
C VAL A 12 10.94 -3.06 5.47
N LEU A 13 11.40 -3.37 4.26
CA LEU A 13 11.32 -4.70 3.65
C LEU A 13 12.09 -5.77 4.44
N THR A 14 13.22 -5.40 5.04
CA THR A 14 14.06 -6.31 5.85
C THR A 14 13.76 -6.22 7.35
N SER A 15 12.73 -5.47 7.76
CA SER A 15 12.31 -5.40 9.16
C SER A 15 11.74 -6.74 9.61
N LEU A 16 12.56 -7.53 10.31
CA LEU A 16 12.18 -8.82 10.87
C LEU A 16 11.52 -8.72 12.26
N LYS A 17 11.37 -7.51 12.82
CA LYS A 17 10.76 -7.29 14.13
C LYS A 17 9.24 -7.44 13.99
N GLY A 18 8.66 -8.46 14.65
CA GLY A 18 7.23 -8.77 14.57
C GLY A 18 6.81 -9.64 13.38
N SER A 19 7.76 -10.07 12.54
CA SER A 19 7.45 -10.88 11.35
C SER A 19 6.88 -12.26 11.71
N ILE A 20 5.77 -12.62 11.06
CA ILE A 20 5.17 -13.96 11.10
C ILE A 20 6.11 -15.01 10.49
N ALA A 21 7.05 -14.58 9.62
CA ALA A 21 8.02 -15.47 8.99
C ALA A 21 8.84 -16.23 10.03
N LYS A 22 9.32 -15.57 11.11
CA LYS A 22 10.06 -16.26 12.19
C LYS A 22 9.20 -17.30 12.92
N ARG A 23 7.90 -17.07 13.02
CA ARG A 23 6.95 -17.99 13.67
C ARG A 23 6.68 -19.24 12.82
N ILE A 24 6.62 -19.09 11.50
CA ILE A 24 6.30 -20.19 10.57
C ILE A 24 7.56 -20.90 10.07
N ALA A 25 8.73 -20.24 10.09
CA ALA A 25 9.98 -20.77 9.57
C ALA A 25 10.31 -22.18 10.08
N TRP A 26 10.16 -22.41 11.39
CA TRP A 26 10.39 -23.72 11.97
C TRP A 26 9.47 -24.80 11.39
N ARG A 27 8.16 -24.50 11.27
CA ARG A 27 7.18 -25.43 10.70
C ARG A 27 7.48 -25.73 9.23
N SER A 28 7.79 -24.69 8.45
CA SER A 28 8.15 -24.85 7.04
C SER A 28 9.38 -25.74 6.87
N LEU A 29 10.42 -25.50 7.68
CA LEU A 29 11.64 -26.29 7.65
C LEU A 29 11.35 -27.76 7.97
N MET A 30 10.58 -28.04 9.03
CA MET A 30 10.23 -29.41 9.40
C MET A 30 9.47 -30.14 8.28
N VAL A 31 8.50 -29.47 7.64
CA VAL A 31 7.74 -30.06 6.52
C VAL A 31 8.64 -30.32 5.31
N THR A 32 9.53 -29.39 4.96
CA THR A 32 10.49 -29.58 3.86
C THR A 32 11.44 -30.74 4.14
N LEU A 33 12.00 -30.83 5.34
CA LEU A 33 12.89 -31.95 5.71
C LEU A 33 12.15 -33.30 5.65
N LEU A 34 10.93 -33.36 6.18
CA LEU A 34 10.12 -34.57 6.13
C LEU A 34 9.82 -34.98 4.68
N ALA A 35 9.42 -34.03 3.83
CA ALA A 35 9.16 -34.28 2.42
C ALA A 35 10.42 -34.78 1.70
N SER A 36 11.58 -34.13 1.92
CA SER A 36 12.86 -34.57 1.36
C SER A 36 13.26 -35.96 1.83
N ALA A 37 13.04 -36.29 3.10
CA ALA A 37 13.33 -37.62 3.64
C ALA A 37 12.44 -38.70 3.01
N ILE A 38 11.14 -38.43 2.84
CA ILE A 38 10.21 -39.34 2.16
C ILE A 38 10.68 -39.62 0.74
N VAL A 39 11.01 -38.58 -0.03
CA VAL A 39 11.51 -38.70 -1.41
C VAL A 39 12.83 -39.48 -1.46
N LEU A 40 13.73 -39.27 -0.49
CA LEU A 40 15.00 -40.00 -0.42
C LEU A 40 14.79 -41.49 -0.11
N ILE A 41 13.88 -41.83 0.80
CA ILE A 41 13.58 -43.24 1.13
C ILE A 41 12.88 -43.92 -0.06
N GLU A 42 11.97 -43.24 -0.75
CA GLU A 42 11.30 -43.74 -1.96
C GLU A 42 12.33 -44.07 -3.06
N THR A 43 13.34 -43.22 -3.25
CA THR A 43 14.39 -43.45 -4.27
C THR A 43 15.35 -44.58 -3.90
N LEU A 44 15.67 -44.78 -2.62
CA LEU A 44 16.57 -45.83 -2.15
C LEU A 44 15.91 -47.20 -1.99
N HIS A 45 14.62 -47.25 -1.65
CA HIS A 45 13.88 -48.49 -1.45
C HIS A 45 12.49 -48.48 -2.13
N PRO A 46 12.45 -48.64 -3.47
CA PRO A 46 11.21 -48.59 -4.25
C PRO A 46 10.20 -49.70 -3.90
N SER A 47 10.64 -50.76 -3.23
CA SER A 47 9.83 -51.93 -2.87
C SER A 47 8.84 -51.66 -1.73
N TYR A 48 9.04 -50.63 -0.92
CA TYR A 48 8.15 -50.31 0.21
C TYR A 48 6.97 -49.40 -0.16
N PHE A 49 7.01 -48.73 -1.32
CA PHE A 49 6.00 -47.74 -1.71
C PHE A 49 5.14 -48.21 -2.89
N SER A 50 3.82 -48.11 -2.72
CA SER A 50 2.87 -48.24 -3.82
C SER A 50 2.83 -46.96 -4.63
N LYS A 51 2.77 -47.07 -5.98
CA LYS A 51 2.66 -45.92 -6.88
C LYS A 51 1.27 -45.28 -6.73
N VAL A 52 1.19 -44.18 -5.98
CA VAL A 52 -0.02 -43.35 -5.87
C VAL A 52 0.07 -42.22 -6.88
N SER A 53 -1.05 -41.84 -7.51
CA SER A 53 -1.07 -40.71 -8.43
C SER A 53 -0.97 -39.38 -7.70
N ALA A 54 -0.17 -38.45 -8.23
CA ALA A 54 -0.02 -37.10 -7.66
C ALA A 54 -1.22 -36.18 -7.95
N THR A 55 -2.10 -36.56 -8.88
CA THR A 55 -3.24 -35.77 -9.37
C THR A 55 -4.15 -35.17 -8.29
N PRO A 56 -4.63 -35.91 -7.26
CA PRO A 56 -5.46 -35.30 -6.22
C PRO A 56 -4.71 -34.22 -5.43
N PHE A 57 -3.40 -34.38 -5.21
CA PHE A 57 -2.59 -33.42 -4.46
C PHE A 57 -2.32 -32.14 -5.27
N THR A 58 -2.11 -32.26 -6.58
CA THR A 58 -1.95 -31.09 -7.46
C THR A 58 -3.24 -30.29 -7.57
N LEU A 59 -4.40 -30.96 -7.66
CA LEU A 59 -5.71 -30.30 -7.66
C LEU A 59 -5.99 -29.56 -6.35
N LEU A 60 -5.64 -30.16 -5.19
CA LEU A 60 -5.76 -29.49 -3.90
C LEU A 60 -4.86 -28.24 -3.81
N GLY A 61 -3.61 -28.34 -4.25
CA GLY A 61 -2.69 -27.20 -4.26
C GLY A 61 -3.15 -26.07 -5.18
N LEU A 62 -3.64 -26.42 -6.37
CA LEU A 62 -4.18 -25.45 -7.34
C LEU A 62 -5.43 -24.75 -6.79
N SER A 63 -6.36 -25.51 -6.19
CA SER A 63 -7.54 -24.97 -5.53
C SER A 63 -7.16 -23.97 -4.43
N LEU A 64 -6.27 -24.36 -3.51
CA LEU A 64 -5.85 -23.50 -2.41
C LEU A 64 -5.18 -22.21 -2.91
N SER A 65 -4.33 -22.32 -3.93
CA SER A 65 -3.65 -21.18 -4.54
C SER A 65 -4.64 -20.16 -5.12
N ILE A 66 -5.63 -20.64 -5.88
CA ILE A 66 -6.67 -19.80 -6.49
C ILE A 66 -7.51 -19.10 -5.41
N PHE A 67 -8.01 -19.85 -4.42
CA PHE A 67 -8.80 -19.26 -3.33
C PHE A 67 -8.00 -18.24 -2.51
N MET A 68 -6.72 -18.50 -2.25
CA MET A 68 -5.86 -17.58 -1.51
C MET A 68 -5.59 -16.30 -2.31
N SER A 69 -5.40 -16.41 -3.63
CA SER A 69 -5.24 -15.25 -4.53
C SER A 69 -6.49 -14.36 -4.54
N PHE A 70 -7.68 -14.94 -4.72
CA PHE A 70 -8.93 -14.19 -4.66
C PHE A 70 -9.13 -13.51 -3.32
N ARG A 71 -8.91 -14.23 -2.21
CA ARG A 71 -9.03 -13.67 -0.87
C ARG A 71 -8.10 -12.47 -0.65
N ASN A 72 -6.83 -12.60 -1.04
CA ASN A 72 -5.83 -11.56 -0.82
C ASN A 72 -6.12 -10.31 -1.68
N ASN A 73 -6.48 -10.50 -2.94
CA ASN A 73 -6.81 -9.39 -3.85
C ASN A 73 -8.07 -8.66 -3.42
N ALA A 74 -9.12 -9.39 -3.03
CA ALA A 74 -10.36 -8.77 -2.53
C ALA A 74 -10.08 -7.90 -1.29
N TRP A 75 -9.28 -8.39 -0.35
CA TRP A 75 -8.89 -7.63 0.83
C TRP A 75 -8.08 -6.38 0.48
N ALA A 76 -7.18 -6.46 -0.49
CA ALA A 76 -6.41 -5.30 -0.95
C ALA A 76 -7.32 -4.21 -1.53
N ILE A 77 -8.27 -4.59 -2.40
CA ILE A 77 -9.24 -3.66 -3.00
C ILE A 77 -10.12 -3.03 -1.93
N VAL A 78 -10.70 -3.84 -1.04
CA VAL A 78 -11.55 -3.34 0.04
C VAL A 78 -10.77 -2.39 0.94
N SER A 79 -9.55 -2.76 1.35
CA SER A 79 -8.71 -1.90 2.19
C SER A 79 -8.40 -0.57 1.51
N TYR A 80 -8.03 -0.59 0.22
CA TYR A 80 -7.77 0.63 -0.54
C TYR A 80 -8.98 1.56 -0.57
N THR A 81 -10.17 1.02 -0.83
CA THR A 81 -11.39 1.84 -0.85
C THR A 81 -11.73 2.42 0.51
N PHE A 82 -11.64 1.63 1.58
CA PHE A 82 -11.98 2.11 2.93
C PHE A 82 -10.96 3.11 3.47
N PHE A 83 -9.66 2.81 3.38
CA PHE A 83 -8.62 3.75 3.81
C PHE A 83 -8.51 4.97 2.90
N GLY A 84 -8.77 4.81 1.60
CA GLY A 84 -8.83 5.93 0.67
C GLY A 84 -10.00 6.87 1.00
N LEU A 85 -11.17 6.32 1.34
CA LEU A 85 -12.30 7.13 1.78
C LEU A 85 -12.03 7.84 3.12
N ASP A 86 -11.39 7.15 4.07
CA ASP A 86 -10.96 7.71 5.35
C ASP A 86 -10.03 8.91 5.14
N ALA A 87 -9.00 8.74 4.32
CA ALA A 87 -8.04 9.80 3.99
C ALA A 87 -8.69 10.99 3.27
N ILE A 88 -9.62 10.75 2.33
CA ILE A 88 -10.38 11.83 1.69
C ILE A 88 -11.28 12.54 2.72
N GLY A 89 -11.82 11.81 3.69
CA GLY A 89 -12.58 12.37 4.79
C GLY A 89 -11.75 13.34 5.63
N ASP A 90 -10.53 12.93 5.99
CA ASP A 90 -9.58 13.76 6.74
C ASP A 90 -9.20 15.02 5.94
N GLU A 91 -8.91 14.90 4.64
CA GLU A 91 -8.61 16.05 3.76
C GLU A 91 -9.79 17.03 3.67
N LEU A 92 -11.04 16.55 3.66
CA LEU A 92 -12.22 17.41 3.57
C LEU A 92 -12.65 18.05 4.90
N GLU A 93 -12.06 17.66 6.03
CA GLU A 93 -12.42 18.19 7.35
C GLU A 93 -11.97 19.66 7.53
N ASP A 94 -10.82 20.05 6.98
CA ASP A 94 -10.27 21.42 7.08
C ASP A 94 -9.92 22.03 5.72
N PRO A 95 -10.91 22.41 4.89
CA PRO A 95 -10.69 22.85 3.51
C PRO A 95 -9.98 24.21 3.37
N LEU A 96 -9.68 24.89 4.48
CA LEU A 96 -8.98 26.18 4.53
C LEU A 96 -7.54 26.02 5.06
N GLY A 97 -7.05 24.79 5.11
CA GLY A 97 -5.71 24.45 5.55
C GLY A 97 -4.61 24.83 4.54
N ARG A 98 -3.55 24.02 4.51
CA ARG A 98 -2.38 24.15 3.63
C ARG A 98 -1.96 22.81 3.02
N ASP A 99 -2.88 21.86 2.96
CA ASP A 99 -2.69 20.60 2.26
C ASP A 99 -2.84 20.80 0.75
N GLU A 100 -2.31 19.87 -0.04
CA GLU A 100 -2.22 19.99 -1.51
C GLU A 100 -3.59 20.18 -2.19
N ASN A 101 -4.67 19.69 -1.57
CA ASN A 101 -6.05 19.74 -2.09
C ASN A 101 -6.94 20.80 -1.42
N ASP A 102 -6.39 21.64 -0.54
CA ASP A 102 -7.15 22.69 0.13
C ASP A 102 -7.53 23.84 -0.81
N LEU A 103 -8.46 24.69 -0.37
CA LEU A 103 -8.87 25.85 -1.14
C LEU A 103 -7.70 26.84 -1.28
N PRO A 104 -7.46 27.40 -2.48
CA PRO A 104 -6.37 28.34 -2.72
C PRO A 104 -6.74 29.73 -2.19
N THR A 105 -6.76 29.89 -0.86
CA THR A 105 -7.28 31.09 -0.19
C THR A 105 -6.50 32.33 -0.55
N ASP A 106 -5.16 32.25 -0.65
CA ASP A 106 -4.36 33.44 -0.94
C ASP A 106 -4.56 33.87 -2.41
N ALA A 107 -4.77 32.93 -3.34
CA ALA A 107 -5.19 33.24 -4.71
C ALA A 107 -6.58 33.88 -4.78
N LEU A 108 -7.56 33.39 -4.02
CA LEU A 108 -8.89 34.01 -3.95
C LEU A 108 -8.81 35.44 -3.39
N VAL A 109 -8.05 35.63 -2.31
CA VAL A 109 -7.80 36.95 -1.73
C VAL A 109 -7.10 37.86 -2.74
N ARG A 110 -6.11 37.36 -3.49
CA ARG A 110 -5.42 38.12 -4.54
C ARG A 110 -6.39 38.56 -5.66
N ILE A 111 -7.35 37.72 -6.03
CA ILE A 111 -8.37 38.09 -7.02
C ILE A 111 -9.26 39.21 -6.47
N ILE A 112 -9.78 39.04 -5.25
CA ILE A 112 -10.64 40.05 -4.60
C ILE A 112 -9.89 41.38 -4.43
N GLU A 113 -8.62 41.32 -4.00
CA GLU A 113 -7.75 42.50 -3.87
C GLU A 113 -7.64 43.26 -5.19
N ARG A 114 -7.42 42.54 -6.30
CA ARG A 114 -7.33 43.14 -7.64
C ARG A 114 -8.65 43.75 -8.09
N GLU A 115 -9.77 43.09 -7.84
CA GLU A 115 -11.10 43.62 -8.19
C GLU A 115 -11.43 44.89 -7.42
N VAL A 116 -11.16 44.91 -6.11
CA VAL A 116 -11.38 46.09 -5.26
C VAL A 116 -10.48 47.25 -5.67
N LEU A 117 -9.19 47.01 -5.90
CA LEU A 117 -8.25 48.04 -6.35
C LEU A 117 -8.62 48.59 -7.73
N SER A 118 -9.06 47.72 -8.64
CA SER A 118 -9.55 48.12 -9.95
C SER A 118 -10.81 49.00 -9.84
N ALA A 119 -11.75 48.65 -8.95
CA ALA A 119 -12.96 49.45 -8.72
C ALA A 119 -12.66 50.82 -8.11
N LEU A 120 -11.58 50.94 -7.31
CA LEU A 120 -11.09 52.19 -6.74
C LEU A 120 -10.25 53.03 -7.73
N GLY A 121 -10.05 52.56 -8.96
CA GLY A 121 -9.31 53.28 -10.00
C GLY A 121 -7.78 53.17 -9.90
N VAL A 122 -7.26 52.21 -9.12
CA VAL A 122 -5.82 51.94 -9.02
C VAL A 122 -5.36 51.22 -10.28
N THR A 123 -4.37 51.79 -10.98
CA THR A 123 -3.87 51.25 -12.26
C THR A 123 -2.77 50.19 -12.10
N GLN A 124 -2.06 50.19 -10.97
CA GLN A 124 -1.05 49.17 -10.65
C GLN A 124 -1.68 48.11 -9.74
N LEU A 125 -2.10 46.99 -10.33
CA LEU A 125 -2.68 45.87 -9.62
C LEU A 125 -1.58 44.90 -9.16
N PRO A 126 -1.74 44.26 -7.99
CA PRO A 126 -0.90 43.14 -7.57
C PRO A 126 -0.88 42.02 -8.63
N PRO A 127 0.27 41.32 -8.81
CA PRO A 127 0.39 40.25 -9.80
C PRO A 127 -0.52 39.07 -9.45
N VAL A 128 -0.92 38.28 -10.45
CA VAL A 128 -1.63 37.02 -10.22
C VAL A 128 -0.68 36.03 -9.56
N LEU A 129 -1.16 35.23 -8.61
CA LEU A 129 -0.36 34.13 -8.07
C LEU A 129 -0.26 33.03 -9.14
N GLU A 130 0.95 32.52 -9.33
CA GLU A 130 1.24 31.42 -10.24
C GLU A 130 1.42 30.14 -9.41
N PRO A 131 1.00 28.97 -9.92
CA PRO A 131 1.14 27.72 -9.19
C PRO A 131 2.61 27.34 -9.03
N VAL A 132 2.99 26.92 -7.82
CA VAL A 132 4.31 26.38 -7.47
C VAL A 132 4.15 24.90 -7.19
N ASP A 133 4.93 24.06 -7.88
CA ASP A 133 4.84 22.59 -7.75
C ASP A 133 3.40 22.03 -7.90
N PHE A 134 2.64 22.59 -8.85
CA PHE A 134 1.24 22.27 -9.14
C PHE A 134 0.22 22.69 -8.08
N VAL A 135 0.64 23.37 -7.00
CA VAL A 135 -0.23 23.92 -5.96
C VAL A 135 -0.36 25.44 -6.13
N LEU A 136 -1.58 25.95 -6.04
CA LEU A 136 -1.85 27.39 -6.12
C LEU A 136 -2.08 27.92 -4.70
N GLU A 137 -1.00 28.34 -4.04
CA GLU A 137 -1.07 29.03 -2.74
C GLU A 137 -1.15 30.54 -2.95
#